data_AF-A0A1H6FAM9-F1
#
_entry.id   AF-A0A1H6FAM9-F1
#
_cell.length_a   1.000
_cell.length_b   1.000
_cell.length_c   1.000
_cell.angle_alpha   90.00
_cell.angle_beta   90.00
_cell.angle_gamma   90.00
#
_symmetry.space_group_name_H-M   'P 1'
#
loop_
_entity.id
_entity.type
_entity.pdbx_description
1 polymer ?
#
loop_
_entity_poly.entity_id
_entity_poly.type
_entity_poly.pdbx_seq_one_letter_code
_entity_poly.pdbx_strand_id
1 'polypeptide(L)'
;MQYAAAIILAYLIGMITAFSLNRLLVFETARHGHVHHQFYWFTLINIAAILQTLIVSLLLARMILPGLGITYWVEEVAHFIGICVPVLSSFLGHKYITFKK
;
A
#
# COMPACT_ATOMS: atom_id res chain seq x y z
N MET A 1 20.94 -7.80 16.96
CA MET A 1 20.20 -6.54 17.19
C MET A 1 20.33 -5.54 16.03
N GLN A 2 21.52 -5.37 15.42
CA GLN A 2 21.72 -4.46 14.28
C GLN A 2 20.85 -4.79 13.04
N TYR A 3 20.64 -6.07 12.72
CA TYR A 3 19.82 -6.47 11.55
C TYR A 3 18.36 -6.00 11.64
N ALA A 4 17.68 -6.29 12.76
CA ALA A 4 16.30 -5.87 12.96
C ALA A 4 16.15 -4.34 12.97
N ALA A 5 17.09 -3.63 13.61
CA ALA A 5 17.10 -2.16 13.62
C ALA A 5 17.28 -1.58 12.21
N ALA A 6 18.16 -2.17 11.38
CA ALA A 6 18.37 -1.74 10.00
C ALA A 6 17.11 -1.88 9.15
N ILE A 7 16.37 -2.99 9.30
CA ILE A 7 15.09 -3.22 8.59
C ILE A 7 14.06 -2.14 8.97
N ILE A 8 13.92 -1.87 10.28
CA ILE A 8 12.96 -0.87 10.77
C ILE A 8 13.33 0.52 10.24
N LEU A 9 14.61 0.91 10.31
CA LEU A 9 15.08 2.20 9.81
C LEU A 9 14.87 2.34 8.30
N ALA A 10 15.20 1.31 7.52
CA ALA A 10 14.97 1.30 6.09
C ALA A 10 13.49 1.47 5.74
N TYR A 11 12.60 0.77 6.46
CA TYR A 11 11.16 0.90 6.27
C TYR A 11 10.66 2.32 6.56
N LEU A 12 11.11 2.92 7.67
CA LEU A 12 10.73 4.30 8.03
C LEU A 12 11.21 5.31 6.98
N ILE A 13 12.45 5.19 6.51
CA ILE A 13 13.00 6.04 5.45
C ILE A 13 12.17 5.89 4.17
N GLY A 14 11.84 4.65 3.79
CA GLY A 14 10.99 4.36 2.64
C GLY A 14 9.61 5.01 2.77
N MET A 15 8.98 4.90 3.94
CA MET A 15 7.67 5.49 4.23
C MET A 15 7.69 7.02 4.13
N ILE A 16 8.71 7.66 4.70
CA ILE A 16 8.89 9.13 4.64
C ILE A 16 9.15 9.58 3.19
N THR A 17 9.95 8.83 2.45
CA THR A 17 10.26 9.12 1.04
C THR A 17 8.99 9.02 0.19
N ALA A 18 8.23 7.93 0.34
CA ALA A 18 6.96 7.74 -0.37
C ALA A 18 5.94 8.84 -0.05
N PHE A 19 5.84 9.25 1.22
CA PHE A 19 4.98 10.36 1.63
C PHE A 19 5.41 11.67 0.98
N SER A 20 6.71 11.96 1.02
CA SER A 20 7.29 13.20 0.48
C SER A 20 7.10 13.28 -1.04
N LEU A 21 7.38 12.20 -1.77
CA LEU A 21 7.19 12.15 -3.22
C LEU A 21 5.73 12.32 -3.62
N ASN A 22 4.79 11.62 -2.95
CA ASN A 22 3.37 11.79 -3.23
C ASN A 22 2.91 13.22 -2.98
N ARG A 23 3.34 13.83 -1.87
CA ARG A 23 2.97 15.20 -1.51
C ARG A 23 3.58 16.25 -2.45
N LEU A 24 4.81 16.03 -2.93
CA LEU A 24 5.53 17.00 -3.77
C LEU A 24 5.20 16.88 -5.25
N LEU A 25 5.01 15.67 -5.77
CA LEU A 25 4.89 15.40 -7.20
C LEU A 25 3.46 15.08 -7.65
N VAL A 26 2.65 14.43 -6.80
CA VAL A 26 1.32 13.93 -7.19
C VAL A 26 0.20 14.84 -6.69
N PHE A 27 0.37 15.41 -5.48
CA PHE A 27 -0.68 16.16 -4.79
C PHE A 27 -0.20 17.57 -4.38
N GLU A 28 0.25 18.37 -5.35
CA GLU A 28 0.82 19.71 -5.13
C GLU A 28 -0.07 20.65 -4.28
N THR A 29 -1.38 20.56 -4.46
CA THR A 29 -2.38 21.37 -3.74
C THR A 29 -2.37 21.12 -2.23
N ALA A 30 -1.92 19.94 -1.79
CA ALA A 30 -1.89 19.58 -0.38
C ALA A 30 -0.67 20.12 0.37
N ARG A 31 0.22 20.88 -0.29
CA ARG A 31 1.40 21.51 0.33
C ARG A 31 1.05 22.52 1.43
N HIS A 32 -0.18 23.05 1.44
CA HIS A 32 -0.63 24.05 2.42
C HIS A 32 -1.33 23.44 3.65
N GLY A 33 -1.61 22.14 3.67
CA GLY A 33 -2.31 21.47 4.77
C GLY A 33 -1.42 21.02 5.93
N HIS A 34 -2.06 20.63 7.04
CA HIS A 34 -1.38 20.11 8.25
C HIS A 34 -0.68 18.77 7.99
N VAL A 35 0.65 18.80 7.96
CA VAL A 35 1.51 17.64 7.63
C VAL A 35 1.23 16.43 8.53
N HIS A 36 1.00 16.62 9.83
CA HIS A 36 0.72 15.52 10.76
C HIS A 36 -0.58 14.76 10.43
N HIS A 37 -1.63 15.47 10.01
CA HIS A 37 -2.89 14.85 9.61
C HIS A 37 -2.73 14.05 8.32
N GLN A 38 -2.01 14.62 7.34
CA GLN A 38 -1.70 13.94 6.08
C GLN A 38 -0.87 12.67 6.34
N PHE A 39 0.15 12.74 7.19
CA PHE A 39 0.98 11.59 7.51
C PHE A 39 0.20 10.45 8.20
N TYR A 40 -0.70 10.79 9.11
CA TYR A 40 -1.56 9.80 9.77
C TYR A 40 -2.45 9.06 8.76
N TRP A 41 -3.19 9.78 7.91
CA TRP A 41 -4.04 9.15 6.90
C TRP A 41 -3.25 8.41 5.82
N PHE A 42 -2.09 8.94 5.44
CA PHE A 42 -1.19 8.28 4.51
C PHE A 42 -0.78 6.90 5.03
N THR A 43 -0.39 6.84 6.30
CA THR A 43 -0.02 5.59 6.97
C THR A 43 -1.20 4.63 7.05
N LEU A 44 -2.40 5.12 7.43
CA LEU A 44 -3.60 4.29 7.55
C LEU A 44 -4.01 3.66 6.21
N ILE A 45 -3.93 4.42 5.11
CA ILE A 45 -4.22 3.91 3.77
C ILE A 45 -3.18 2.88 3.33
N ASN A 46 -1.89 3.08 3.66
CA ASN A 46 -0.85 2.07 3.38
C ASN A 46 -1.06 0.78 4.19
N ILE A 47 -1.49 0.87 5.45
CA ILE A 47 -1.85 -0.31 6.25
C ILE A 47 -3.06 -1.02 5.62
N ALA A 48 -4.09 -0.27 5.19
CA ALA A 48 -5.23 -0.83 4.50
C ALA A 48 -4.85 -1.51 3.17
N ALA A 49 -3.90 -0.93 2.43
CA ALA A 49 -3.35 -1.50 1.20
C ALA A 49 -2.66 -2.85 1.42
N ILE A 50 -1.87 -2.97 2.50
CA ILE A 50 -1.24 -4.24 2.90
C ILE A 50 -2.31 -5.29 3.23
N LEU A 51 -3.34 -4.91 4.00
CA LEU A 51 -4.44 -5.81 4.34
C LEU A 51 -5.22 -6.26 3.10
N GLN A 52 -5.49 -5.34 2.17
CA GLN A 52 -6.13 -5.67 0.88
C GLN A 52 -5.29 -6.65 0.08
N THR A 53 -3.98 -6.40 -0.04
CA THR A 53 -3.04 -7.31 -0.72
C THR A 53 -3.12 -8.70 -0.10
N LEU A 54 -3.05 -8.79 1.22
CA LEU A 54 -3.07 -10.06 1.95
C LEU A 54 -4.38 -10.82 1.73
N ILE A 55 -5.52 -10.15 1.93
CA ILE A 55 -6.85 -10.77 1.80
C ILE A 55 -7.07 -11.25 0.37
N VAL A 56 -6.78 -10.40 -0.63
CA VAL A 56 -6.98 -10.74 -2.04
C VAL A 56 -6.04 -11.86 -2.47
N SER A 57 -4.76 -11.81 -2.06
CA SER A 57 -3.80 -12.87 -2.39
C SER A 57 -4.22 -14.21 -1.77
N LEU A 58 -4.63 -14.22 -0.50
CA LEU A 58 -5.06 -15.47 0.17
C LEU A 58 -6.35 -16.03 -0.45
N LEU A 59 -7.33 -15.16 -0.76
CA LEU A 59 -8.58 -15.55 -1.40
C LEU A 59 -8.32 -16.18 -2.78
N LEU A 60 -7.46 -15.55 -3.59
CA LEU A 60 -7.08 -16.07 -4.90
C LEU A 60 -6.32 -17.38 -4.78
N ALA A 61 -5.29 -17.43 -3.95
CA ALA A 61 -4.41 -18.59 -3.84
C ALA A 61 -5.12 -19.82 -3.28
N ARG A 62 -6.05 -19.65 -2.33
CA ARG A 62 -6.65 -20.78 -1.60
C ARG A 62 -8.03 -21.19 -2.12
N MET A 63 -8.78 -20.29 -2.76
CA MET A 63 -10.16 -20.57 -3.16
C MET A 63 -10.35 -20.44 -4.68
N ILE A 64 -10.00 -19.29 -5.26
CA ILE A 64 -10.37 -18.98 -6.65
C ILE A 64 -9.51 -19.76 -7.63
N LEU A 65 -8.18 -19.63 -7.56
CA LEU A 65 -7.27 -20.27 -8.50
C LEU A 65 -7.35 -21.82 -8.44
N PRO A 66 -7.35 -22.45 -7.25
CA PRO A 66 -7.56 -23.90 -7.16
C PRO A 66 -8.95 -24.33 -7.66
N GLY A 67 -10.00 -23.54 -7.38
CA GLY A 67 -11.35 -23.81 -7.86
C GLY A 67 -11.49 -23.73 -9.39
N LEU A 68 -10.60 -22.99 -10.06
CA LEU A 68 -10.48 -22.91 -11.52
C LEU A 68 -9.57 -24.02 -12.11
N GLY A 69 -9.05 -24.91 -11.28
CA GLY A 69 -8.13 -25.98 -11.70
C GLY A 69 -6.70 -25.50 -11.97
N ILE A 70 -6.35 -24.27 -11.58
CA ILE A 70 -4.99 -23.74 -11.71
C ILE A 70 -4.17 -24.23 -10.52
N THR A 71 -3.15 -25.05 -10.78
CA THR A 71 -2.27 -25.64 -9.75
C THR A 71 -0.82 -25.19 -9.85
N TYR A 72 -0.44 -24.51 -10.93
CA TYR A 72 0.90 -23.95 -11.15
C TYR A 72 0.91 -22.44 -10.93
N TRP A 73 1.98 -21.93 -10.33
CA TRP A 73 2.22 -20.49 -10.11
C TRP A 73 1.11 -19.77 -9.32
N VAL A 74 0.41 -20.51 -8.45
CA VAL A 74 -0.79 -20.02 -7.76
C VAL A 74 -0.46 -18.85 -6.84
N GLU A 75 0.61 -18.95 -6.07
CA GLU A 75 1.00 -17.92 -5.10
C GLU A 75 1.48 -16.65 -5.80
N GLU A 76 2.22 -16.80 -6.90
CA GLU A 76 2.78 -15.71 -7.70
C GLU A 76 1.68 -14.94 -8.42
N VAL A 77 0.74 -15.64 -9.06
CA VAL A 77 -0.42 -15.01 -9.73
C VAL A 77 -1.33 -14.34 -8.70
N ALA A 78 -1.60 -15.02 -7.57
CA ALA A 78 -2.41 -14.46 -6.51
C ALA A 78 -1.78 -13.20 -5.90
N HIS A 79 -0.48 -13.23 -5.64
CA HIS A 79 0.23 -12.08 -5.11
C HIS A 79 0.28 -10.93 -6.11
N PHE A 80 0.53 -11.21 -7.40
CA PHE A 80 0.52 -10.20 -8.46
C PHE A 80 -0.82 -9.47 -8.55
N ILE A 81 -1.93 -10.21 -8.56
CA ILE A 81 -3.26 -9.59 -8.56
C ILE A 81 -3.49 -8.84 -7.24
N GLY A 82 -3.06 -9.43 -6.12
CA GLY A 82 -3.15 -8.85 -4.78
C GLY A 82 -2.48 -7.48 -4.68
N ILE A 83 -1.30 -7.27 -5.28
CA ILE A 83 -0.60 -5.98 -5.27
C ILE A 83 -1.23 -4.96 -6.23
N CYS A 84 -1.94 -5.38 -7.28
CA CYS A 84 -2.60 -4.47 -8.21
C CYS A 84 -3.84 -3.80 -7.62
N VAL A 85 -4.61 -4.53 -6.81
CA VAL A 85 -5.84 -4.01 -6.17
C VAL A 85 -5.61 -2.72 -5.37
N PRO A 86 -4.63 -2.66 -4.44
CA PRO A 86 -4.43 -1.47 -3.63
C PRO A 86 -3.86 -0.29 -4.40
N VAL A 87 -3.31 -0.46 -5.61
CA VAL A 87 -2.82 0.67 -6.42
C VAL A 87 -3.95 1.66 -6.68
N LEU A 88 -5.12 1.14 -7.09
CA LEU A 88 -6.28 1.97 -7.36
C LEU A 88 -6.92 2.48 -6.06
N SER A 89 -7.09 1.61 -5.06
CA SER A 89 -7.74 1.99 -3.80
C SER A 89 -6.92 3.02 -3.03
N SER A 90 -5.59 2.87 -2.98
CA SER A 90 -4.68 3.79 -2.30
C SER A 90 -4.61 5.12 -3.01
N PHE A 91 -4.59 5.11 -4.35
CA PHE A 91 -4.66 6.36 -5.11
C PHE A 91 -5.93 7.16 -4.79
N LEU A 92 -7.09 6.49 -4.78
CA LEU A 92 -8.37 7.13 -4.43
C LEU A 92 -8.37 7.58 -2.96
N GLY A 93 -7.88 6.75 -2.05
CA GLY A 93 -7.76 7.09 -0.62
C GLY A 93 -6.89 8.32 -0.40
N HIS A 94 -5.72 8.38 -1.04
CA HIS A 94 -4.84 9.54 -0.91
C HIS A 94 -5.43 10.79 -1.55
N LYS A 95 -6.07 10.66 -2.71
CA LYS A 95 -6.72 11.77 -3.41
C LYS A 95 -7.88 12.38 -2.62
N TYR A 96 -8.74 11.55 -2.02
CA TYR A 96 -9.99 12.00 -1.39
C TYR A 96 -9.92 12.14 0.13
N ILE A 97 -8.94 11.52 0.80
CA ILE A 97 -8.83 11.54 2.26
C ILE A 97 -7.51 12.19 2.67
N THR A 98 -6.36 11.62 2.28
CA THR A 98 -5.04 12.10 2.74
C THR A 98 -4.74 13.53 2.32
N PHE A 99 -4.98 13.84 1.04
CA PHE A 99 -4.62 15.10 0.41
C PHE A 99 -5.86 15.88 -0.03
N LYS A 100 -6.99 15.63 0.62
CA LYS A 100 -8.20 16.44 0.45
C LYS A 100 -7.89 17.88 0.83
N LYS A 101 -8.31 18.80 -0.04
CA LYS A 101 -8.15 20.24 0.11
C LYS A 101 -8.83 20.77 1.38
#